data_AF-K5VE98-F1
#
_entry.id   AF-K5VE98-F1
#
_cell.length_a   1.000
_cell.length_b   1.000
_cell.length_c   1.000
_cell.angle_alpha   90.00
_cell.angle_beta   90.00
_cell.angle_gamma   90.00
#
_symmetry.space_group_name_H-M   'P 1'
#
loop_
_entity.id
_entity.type
_entity.pdbx_description
1 polymer ?
#
loop_
_entity_poly.entity_id
_entity_poly.type
_entity_poly.pdbx_seq_one_letter_code
_entity_poly.pdbx_strand_id
1 'polypeptide(L)'
;MSQYPDEELPTETWSLQEFVNYAEAIIHQGAATRAIPAFVKFALAGRISTAQGEKRINIDVFKDCISLSDLSNITLTRDFDSLIGVTTNLPFRIPLAVYPAAPFRDSLAKSNHLKKFIHLSQWDRPMKVDLHKIPNICLSTAELRQKTLVFFPHMYQRGEDQRVTSEELEMFYDNCLRPAVATVLPQSISHWPVNYRACLMSMRDERQQFHFSRHDIPPHLLSVFCDALRNNLDRHTYFKNSFFVHEWRGTKSATLHSPEDTDACDQALEDTFKIIDRDNMFHAENEWYIDIGLEIQSPDLVLQWRTKNLYQSSQLPFRCAIVKTASPSTWETTFFNRFFPTTDMQKQRPKTTYHYGSCSYWTRWLVLTAKVRIGGQKTIRGKLLVQFRELTWLPWSSSDRIWATGSSDKGTYIKLPEGYRDICPKIAINERREANLANITL
;
A
#
# COMPACT_ATOMS: atom_id res chain seq x y z
N MET A 1 -23.78 -17.32 -46.02
CA MET A 1 -23.39 -16.40 -44.91
C MET A 1 -23.89 -17.04 -43.62
N SER A 2 -23.00 -17.40 -42.71
CA SER A 2 -23.40 -17.97 -41.41
C SER A 2 -24.05 -16.90 -40.53
N GLN A 3 -25.07 -17.32 -39.76
CA GLN A 3 -25.82 -16.49 -38.82
C GLN A 3 -25.21 -16.60 -37.41
N TYR A 4 -24.88 -15.45 -36.80
CA TYR A 4 -24.57 -15.19 -35.38
C TYR A 4 -23.10 -15.18 -34.88
N PRO A 5 -22.79 -14.28 -33.91
CA PRO A 5 -21.46 -14.16 -33.28
C PRO A 5 -21.07 -15.32 -32.37
N ASP A 6 -22.00 -16.21 -32.03
CA ASP A 6 -21.81 -17.25 -31.00
C ASP A 6 -21.46 -18.64 -31.56
N GLU A 7 -21.28 -18.74 -32.88
CA GLU A 7 -20.96 -20.00 -33.56
C GLU A 7 -19.59 -20.56 -33.12
N GLU A 8 -19.54 -21.87 -32.85
CA GLU A 8 -18.31 -22.57 -32.51
C GLU A 8 -17.48 -22.80 -33.78
N LEU A 9 -16.40 -22.03 -33.93
CA LEU A 9 -15.42 -22.18 -35.00
C LEU A 9 -14.12 -22.82 -34.48
N PRO A 10 -13.35 -23.52 -35.33
CA PRO A 10 -11.98 -23.91 -35.02
C PRO A 10 -11.17 -22.69 -34.55
N THR A 11 -10.49 -22.83 -33.42
CA THR A 11 -9.73 -21.73 -32.81
C THR A 11 -8.24 -21.84 -33.08
N GLU A 12 -7.60 -20.70 -33.24
CA GLU A 12 -6.16 -20.57 -33.36
C GLU A 12 -5.70 -19.45 -32.42
N THR A 13 -4.51 -19.61 -31.82
CA THR A 13 -3.99 -18.66 -30.83
C THR A 13 -2.82 -17.88 -31.41
N TRP A 14 -2.96 -16.57 -31.45
CA TRP A 14 -1.94 -15.64 -31.96
C TRP A 14 -1.40 -14.73 -30.86
N SER A 15 -0.18 -14.23 -31.04
CA SER A 15 0.36 -13.14 -30.23
C SER A 15 -0.32 -11.83 -30.59
N LEU A 16 -0.19 -10.83 -29.72
CA LEU A 16 -0.69 -9.49 -30.02
C LEU A 16 -0.04 -8.93 -31.30
N GLN A 17 1.25 -9.21 -31.51
CA GLN A 17 1.97 -8.75 -32.70
C GLN A 17 1.47 -9.43 -33.98
N GLU A 18 1.29 -10.76 -33.96
CA GLU A 18 0.70 -11.50 -35.08
C GLU A 18 -0.70 -10.95 -35.43
N PHE A 19 -1.52 -10.66 -34.42
CA PHE A 19 -2.83 -10.05 -34.61
C PHE A 19 -2.74 -8.67 -35.25
N VAL A 20 -1.88 -7.78 -34.74
CA VAL A 20 -1.70 -6.41 -35.27
C VAL A 20 -1.20 -6.45 -36.71
N ASN A 21 -0.16 -7.23 -37.00
CA ASN A 21 0.42 -7.36 -38.34
C ASN A 21 -0.63 -7.85 -39.35
N TYR A 22 -1.48 -8.79 -38.96
CA TYR A 22 -2.54 -9.28 -39.83
C TYR A 22 -3.65 -8.24 -40.03
N ALA A 23 -4.01 -7.49 -38.98
CA ALA A 23 -4.97 -6.39 -39.08
C ALA A 23 -4.47 -5.31 -40.06
N GLU A 24 -3.20 -4.96 -39.95
CA GLU A 24 -2.50 -4.01 -40.81
C GLU A 24 -2.48 -4.51 -42.27
N ALA A 25 -2.12 -5.79 -42.48
CA ALA A 25 -2.12 -6.40 -43.81
C ALA A 25 -3.50 -6.38 -44.48
N ILE A 26 -4.60 -6.61 -43.74
CA ILE A 26 -5.97 -6.52 -44.30
C ILE A 26 -6.24 -5.11 -44.85
N ILE A 27 -5.80 -4.08 -44.14
CA ILE A 27 -6.01 -2.68 -44.53
C ILE A 27 -5.17 -2.33 -45.76
N HIS A 28 -3.91 -2.77 -45.82
CA HIS A 28 -2.99 -2.39 -46.90
C HIS A 28 -3.11 -3.25 -48.17
N GLN A 29 -3.57 -4.49 -48.09
CA GLN A 29 -3.59 -5.42 -49.23
C GLN A 29 -4.98 -5.54 -49.91
N GLY A 30 -6.03 -4.94 -49.35
CA GLY A 30 -7.39 -5.02 -49.88
C GLY A 30 -7.82 -3.81 -50.70
N ALA A 31 -8.64 -4.03 -51.73
CA ALA A 31 -9.45 -2.94 -52.31
C ALA A 31 -10.34 -2.33 -51.22
N ALA A 32 -10.38 -1.00 -51.11
CA ALA A 32 -10.97 -0.27 -49.98
C ALA A 32 -12.39 -0.71 -49.58
N THR A 33 -13.21 -1.15 -50.54
CA THR A 33 -14.58 -1.62 -50.35
C THR A 33 -14.71 -3.00 -49.67
N ARG A 34 -13.66 -3.83 -49.69
CA ARG A 34 -13.63 -5.16 -49.03
C ARG A 34 -12.71 -5.22 -47.82
N ALA A 35 -11.72 -4.33 -47.74
CA ALA A 35 -10.76 -4.27 -46.64
C ALA A 35 -11.43 -3.90 -45.30
N ILE A 36 -12.28 -2.87 -45.27
CA ILE A 36 -12.90 -2.40 -44.02
C ILE A 36 -13.82 -3.46 -43.38
N PRO A 37 -14.75 -4.10 -44.10
CA PRO A 37 -15.58 -5.16 -43.51
C PRO A 37 -14.76 -6.37 -43.02
N ALA A 38 -13.70 -6.74 -43.74
CA ALA A 38 -12.81 -7.82 -43.33
C ALA A 38 -12.01 -7.46 -42.06
N PHE A 39 -11.50 -6.23 -41.99
CA PHE A 39 -10.81 -5.71 -40.82
C PHE A 39 -11.75 -5.67 -39.61
N VAL A 40 -12.96 -5.13 -39.74
CA VAL A 40 -13.94 -5.07 -38.66
C VAL A 40 -14.30 -6.47 -38.16
N LYS A 41 -14.50 -7.42 -39.08
CA LYS A 41 -14.80 -8.82 -38.75
C LYS A 41 -13.63 -9.51 -38.03
N PHE A 42 -12.39 -9.25 -38.45
CA PHE A 42 -11.20 -9.75 -37.79
C PHE A 42 -11.00 -9.10 -36.42
N ALA A 43 -10.99 -7.77 -36.35
CA ALA A 43 -10.66 -7.02 -35.14
C ALA A 43 -11.69 -7.17 -34.03
N LEU A 44 -12.99 -7.20 -34.37
CA LEU A 44 -14.06 -7.25 -33.36
C LEU A 44 -14.54 -8.66 -33.04
N ALA A 45 -14.44 -9.60 -33.99
CA ALA A 45 -14.96 -10.96 -33.81
C ALA A 45 -13.87 -12.05 -33.84
N GLY A 46 -12.61 -11.67 -34.08
CA GLY A 46 -11.49 -12.60 -34.24
C GLY A 46 -11.63 -13.51 -35.47
N ARG A 47 -12.48 -13.20 -36.45
CA ARG A 47 -12.81 -14.16 -37.52
C ARG A 47 -11.94 -13.94 -38.75
N ILE A 48 -11.31 -15.01 -39.23
CA ILE A 48 -10.59 -15.04 -40.51
C ILE A 48 -11.20 -16.07 -41.44
N SER A 49 -11.17 -15.80 -42.75
CA SER A 49 -11.58 -16.75 -43.78
C SER A 49 -10.34 -17.37 -44.41
N THR A 50 -10.17 -18.68 -44.28
CA THR A 50 -9.08 -19.44 -44.90
C THR A 50 -9.62 -20.36 -46.01
N ALA A 51 -8.72 -20.98 -46.78
CA ALA A 51 -9.10 -21.98 -47.78
C ALA A 51 -9.81 -23.21 -47.18
N GLN A 52 -9.63 -23.49 -45.88
CA GLN A 52 -10.28 -24.60 -45.18
C GLN A 52 -11.56 -24.18 -44.44
N GLY A 53 -12.00 -22.92 -44.54
CA GLY A 53 -13.19 -22.40 -43.87
C GLY A 53 -12.91 -21.21 -42.94
N GLU A 54 -13.91 -20.82 -42.14
CA GLU A 54 -13.72 -19.76 -41.14
C GLU A 54 -13.05 -20.30 -39.88
N LYS A 55 -12.12 -19.51 -39.33
CA LYS A 55 -11.50 -19.75 -38.02
C LYS A 55 -11.73 -18.55 -37.10
N ARG A 56 -11.62 -18.81 -35.79
CA ARG A 56 -11.59 -17.78 -34.75
C ARG A 56 -10.21 -17.66 -34.13
N ILE A 57 -9.66 -16.47 -34.15
CA ILE A 57 -8.38 -16.10 -33.55
C ILE A 57 -8.62 -15.66 -32.11
N ASN A 58 -7.93 -16.32 -31.19
CA ASN A 58 -7.79 -15.88 -29.81
C ASN A 58 -6.43 -15.18 -29.68
N ILE A 59 -6.41 -14.02 -29.03
CA ILE A 59 -5.16 -13.33 -28.73
C ILE A 59 -4.63 -13.88 -27.41
N ASP A 60 -3.46 -14.50 -27.45
CA ASP A 60 -2.63 -14.69 -26.27
C ASP A 60 -1.67 -13.50 -26.17
N VAL A 61 -2.06 -12.55 -25.32
CA VAL A 61 -1.26 -11.35 -25.01
C VAL A 61 0.04 -11.67 -24.26
N PHE A 62 0.39 -12.95 -24.08
CA PHE A 62 1.63 -13.41 -23.47
C PHE A 62 2.53 -14.17 -24.43
N LYS A 63 2.02 -14.58 -25.59
CA LYS A 63 2.84 -15.21 -26.63
C LYS A 63 3.82 -14.15 -27.14
N ASP A 64 5.11 -14.45 -27.05
CA ASP A 64 6.24 -13.62 -27.48
C ASP A 64 6.51 -12.32 -26.67
N CYS A 65 5.99 -12.19 -25.44
CA CYS A 65 6.04 -10.92 -24.70
C CYS A 65 7.36 -10.59 -23.98
N ILE A 66 8.28 -11.55 -23.80
CA ILE A 66 9.61 -11.31 -23.20
C ILE A 66 10.62 -12.29 -23.81
N SER A 67 11.67 -11.76 -24.41
CA SER A 67 12.89 -12.47 -24.77
C SER A 67 13.93 -12.36 -23.66
N LEU A 68 14.91 -13.27 -23.63
CA LEU A 68 16.03 -13.18 -22.68
C LEU A 68 16.85 -11.88 -22.85
N SER A 69 16.90 -11.33 -24.06
CA SER A 69 17.51 -10.03 -24.36
C SER A 69 16.72 -8.85 -23.78
N ASP A 70 15.41 -8.97 -23.56
CA ASP A 70 14.62 -7.91 -22.93
C ASP A 70 14.93 -7.80 -21.43
N LEU A 71 15.33 -8.91 -20.79
CA LEU A 71 15.72 -8.92 -19.38
C LEU A 71 17.02 -8.15 -19.13
N SER A 72 17.98 -8.18 -20.06
CA SER A 72 19.21 -7.39 -19.94
C SER A 72 18.99 -5.89 -20.06
N ASN A 73 17.83 -5.45 -20.56
CA ASN A 73 17.46 -4.04 -20.68
C ASN A 73 16.65 -3.54 -19.47
N ILE A 74 16.42 -4.38 -18.46
CA ILE A 74 15.74 -3.98 -17.24
C ILE A 74 16.72 -3.22 -16.34
N THR A 75 16.39 -1.98 -16.01
CA THR A 75 17.09 -1.18 -15.02
C THR A 75 16.32 -1.17 -13.71
N LEU A 76 17.04 -1.41 -12.61
CA LEU A 76 16.51 -1.35 -11.27
C LEU A 76 17.08 -0.11 -10.57
N THR A 77 16.21 0.73 -10.02
CA THR A 77 16.62 1.86 -9.19
C THR A 77 15.83 1.88 -7.90
N ARG A 78 16.39 2.52 -6.89
CA ARG A 78 15.82 2.67 -5.55
C ARG A 78 15.79 4.14 -5.17
N ASP A 79 14.77 4.54 -4.42
CA ASP A 79 14.67 5.85 -3.80
C ASP A 79 14.16 5.78 -2.35
N PHE A 80 14.39 6.86 -1.60
CA PHE A 80 13.81 7.06 -0.27
C PHE A 80 12.62 8.03 -0.44
N ASP A 81 11.40 7.49 -0.50
CA ASP A 81 10.19 8.27 -0.81
C ASP A 81 9.72 9.11 0.39
N SER A 82 9.89 8.57 1.59
CA SER A 82 9.55 9.28 2.82
C SER A 82 10.39 8.86 4.02
N LEU A 83 10.57 9.80 4.94
CA LEU A 83 11.19 9.61 6.25
C LEU A 83 10.19 10.05 7.31
N ILE A 84 9.95 9.19 8.30
CA ILE A 84 9.07 9.48 9.43
C ILE A 84 9.82 9.19 10.73
N GLY A 85 9.92 10.20 11.59
CA GLY A 85 10.52 10.09 12.91
C GLY A 85 9.52 10.39 14.01
N VAL A 86 9.57 9.62 15.11
CA VAL A 86 8.84 9.92 16.35
C VAL A 86 9.86 10.31 17.40
N THR A 87 9.64 11.42 18.08
CA THR A 87 10.61 11.97 19.04
C THR A 87 9.89 12.68 20.19
N THR A 88 10.65 13.01 21.23
CA THR A 88 10.23 13.93 22.30
C THR A 88 10.92 15.29 22.22
N ASN A 89 11.84 15.48 21.26
CA ASN A 89 12.60 16.71 21.02
C ASN A 89 12.39 17.25 19.59
N LEU A 90 13.12 18.31 19.20
CA LEU A 90 13.12 18.85 17.85
C LEU A 90 14.55 18.76 17.27
N PRO A 91 14.96 17.62 16.71
CA PRO A 91 16.35 17.35 16.32
C PRO A 91 16.68 17.92 14.93
N PHE A 92 16.63 19.25 14.76
CA PHE A 92 16.83 19.89 13.46
C PHE A 92 18.03 20.83 13.44
N ARG A 93 18.75 20.82 12.32
CA ARG A 93 19.87 21.74 12.02
C ARG A 93 19.44 22.97 11.23
N ILE A 94 18.16 23.03 10.83
CA ILE A 94 17.55 24.11 10.05
C ILE A 94 16.44 24.83 10.84
N PRO A 95 16.11 26.09 10.51
CA PRO A 95 15.00 26.77 11.14
C PRO A 95 13.68 26.02 10.94
N LEU A 96 12.80 26.07 11.95
CA LEU A 96 11.43 25.56 11.83
C LEU A 96 10.45 26.73 11.72
N ALA A 97 9.63 26.73 10.67
CA ALA A 97 8.57 27.69 10.46
C ALA A 97 7.33 27.24 11.24
N VAL A 98 7.12 27.82 12.42
CA VAL A 98 6.06 27.43 13.37
C VAL A 98 4.77 28.20 13.08
N TYR A 99 3.65 27.48 13.13
CA TYR A 99 2.31 28.04 12.94
C TYR A 99 1.73 28.57 14.26
N PRO A 100 1.30 29.85 14.32
CA PRO A 100 0.46 30.34 15.41
C PRO A 100 -0.91 29.64 15.45
N ALA A 101 -1.52 29.39 14.28
CA ALA A 101 -2.64 28.45 14.16
C ALA A 101 -2.39 27.53 12.97
N ALA A 102 -2.50 26.22 13.22
CA ALA A 102 -2.18 25.19 12.25
C ALA A 102 -3.32 24.99 11.24
N PRO A 103 -3.02 24.74 9.96
CA PRO A 103 -4.03 24.28 9.01
C PRO A 103 -4.51 22.87 9.38
N PHE A 104 -5.82 22.70 9.61
CA PHE A 104 -6.39 21.38 9.92
C PHE A 104 -6.12 20.30 8.85
N ARG A 105 -5.94 20.72 7.60
CA ARG A 105 -5.60 19.82 6.48
C ARG A 105 -4.22 19.17 6.62
N ASP A 106 -3.35 19.76 7.43
CA ASP A 106 -1.97 19.31 7.63
C ASP A 106 -1.82 18.39 8.86
N SER A 107 -2.90 18.16 9.62
CA SER A 107 -2.95 17.11 10.64
C SER A 107 -3.01 15.70 10.02
N LEU A 108 -2.48 14.71 10.73
CA LEU A 108 -2.53 13.31 10.32
C LEU A 108 -3.93 12.73 10.60
N ALA A 109 -4.78 12.73 9.56
CA ALA A 109 -6.14 12.19 9.62
C ALA A 109 -6.28 10.77 9.05
N LYS A 110 -5.30 10.30 8.26
CA LYS A 110 -5.32 8.99 7.61
C LYS A 110 -4.20 8.12 8.14
N SER A 111 -4.43 6.81 8.14
CA SER A 111 -3.42 5.84 8.55
C SER A 111 -2.17 5.94 7.68
N ASN A 112 -1.01 6.07 8.33
CA ASN A 112 0.31 5.85 7.77
C ASN A 112 0.86 4.47 8.17
N HIS A 113 0.00 3.58 8.72
CA HIS A 113 0.33 2.25 9.22
C HIS A 113 1.31 2.20 10.42
N LEU A 114 1.73 3.36 10.93
CA LEU A 114 2.58 3.46 12.10
C LEU A 114 1.76 3.47 13.40
N LYS A 115 2.32 2.84 14.43
CA LYS A 115 1.69 2.74 15.75
C LYS A 115 2.67 3.12 16.85
N LYS A 116 2.18 3.78 17.89
CA LYS A 116 2.96 4.17 19.07
C LYS A 116 2.35 3.55 20.32
N PHE A 117 3.21 3.16 21.26
CA PHE A 117 2.77 2.82 22.61
C PHE A 117 2.44 4.11 23.35
N ILE A 118 1.20 4.23 23.82
CA ILE A 118 0.80 5.30 24.72
C ILE A 118 0.34 4.71 26.04
N HIS A 119 0.58 5.46 27.12
CA HIS A 119 0.15 5.12 28.46
C HIS A 119 -0.86 6.16 28.94
N LEU A 120 -2.03 5.69 29.36
CA LEU A 120 -3.10 6.49 29.91
C LEU A 120 -3.43 5.95 31.30
N SER A 121 -3.80 6.84 32.22
CA SER A 121 -4.04 6.49 33.63
C SER A 121 -5.10 5.41 33.83
N GLN A 122 -6.04 5.29 32.91
CA GLN A 122 -7.10 4.27 32.92
C GLN A 122 -6.63 2.88 32.44
N TRP A 123 -5.38 2.71 32.02
CA TRP A 123 -4.86 1.46 31.49
C TRP A 123 -3.77 0.88 32.40
N ASP A 124 -3.89 -0.41 32.71
CA ASP A 124 -2.90 -1.15 33.51
C ASP A 124 -1.55 -1.32 32.80
N ARG A 125 -1.52 -1.15 31.47
CA ARG A 125 -0.31 -1.26 30.64
C ARG A 125 -0.36 -0.34 29.42
N PRO A 126 0.79 0.09 28.86
CA PRO A 126 0.81 0.82 27.61
C PRO A 126 0.12 0.05 26.49
N MET A 127 -0.67 0.74 25.66
CA MET A 127 -1.32 0.13 24.49
C MET A 127 -0.75 0.71 23.20
N LYS A 128 -0.65 -0.15 22.18
CA LYS A 128 -0.19 0.22 20.84
C LYS A 128 -1.35 0.76 20.03
N VAL A 129 -1.31 2.04 19.68
CA VAL A 129 -2.38 2.79 18.99
C VAL A 129 -1.86 3.30 17.65
N ASP A 130 -2.69 3.25 16.61
CA ASP A 130 -2.38 3.85 15.31
C ASP A 130 -2.21 5.36 15.43
N LEU A 131 -1.12 5.92 14.88
CA LEU A 131 -0.79 7.34 15.05
C LEU A 131 -1.95 8.25 14.64
N HIS A 132 -2.56 8.02 13.48
CA HIS A 132 -3.68 8.82 12.97
C HIS A 132 -4.95 8.83 13.85
N LYS A 133 -5.03 7.95 14.87
CA LYS A 133 -6.13 7.95 15.84
C LYS A 133 -5.82 8.78 17.09
N ILE A 134 -4.56 9.15 17.31
CA ILE A 134 -4.16 10.02 18.40
C ILE A 134 -4.35 11.48 17.95
N PRO A 135 -5.10 12.32 18.70
CA PRO A 135 -5.30 13.72 18.35
C PRO A 135 -3.97 14.45 18.13
N ASN A 136 -3.88 15.22 17.05
CA ASN A 136 -2.64 15.86 16.64
C ASN A 136 -2.87 17.15 15.84
N ILE A 137 -1.87 18.02 15.85
CA ILE A 137 -1.84 19.28 15.10
C ILE A 137 -0.49 19.45 14.42
N CYS A 138 -0.48 20.10 13.26
CA CYS A 138 0.77 20.47 12.59
C CYS A 138 1.40 21.69 13.30
N LEU A 139 2.51 21.48 14.01
CA LEU A 139 3.23 22.54 14.71
C LEU A 139 3.97 23.44 13.75
N SER A 140 4.71 22.82 12.84
CA SER A 140 5.66 23.52 11.99
C SER A 140 5.90 22.81 10.67
N THR A 141 6.48 23.57 9.76
CA THR A 141 7.07 23.08 8.52
C THR A 141 8.53 23.50 8.44
N ALA A 142 9.35 22.72 7.74
CA ALA A 142 10.71 23.11 7.38
C ALA A 142 10.96 22.84 5.90
N GLU A 143 11.67 23.74 5.23
CA GLU A 143 11.87 23.69 3.78
C GLU A 143 10.53 23.40 3.03
N LEU A 144 10.58 22.80 1.84
CA LEU A 144 9.37 22.58 1.02
C LEU A 144 8.53 21.36 1.43
N ARG A 145 9.06 20.43 2.24
CA ARG A 145 8.52 19.05 2.31
C ARG A 145 8.52 18.41 3.70
N GLN A 146 8.96 19.12 4.74
CA GLN A 146 8.96 18.64 6.13
C GLN A 146 7.75 19.18 6.89
N LYS A 147 7.11 18.32 7.69
CA LYS A 147 6.11 18.72 8.68
C LYS A 147 6.44 18.11 10.04
N THR A 148 6.34 18.92 11.09
CA THR A 148 6.34 18.42 12.46
C THR A 148 4.94 18.53 13.03
N LEU A 149 4.42 17.41 13.52
CA LEU A 149 3.14 17.30 14.21
C LEU A 149 3.37 17.11 15.70
N VAL A 150 2.54 17.73 16.54
CA VAL A 150 2.44 17.40 17.97
C VAL A 150 1.27 16.44 18.17
N PHE A 151 1.50 15.36 18.90
CA PHE A 151 0.49 14.37 19.27
C PHE A 151 0.15 14.47 20.76
N PHE A 152 -1.14 14.26 21.08
CA PHE A 152 -1.69 14.40 22.43
C PHE A 152 -2.28 13.07 22.92
N PRO A 153 -1.49 12.20 23.57
CA PRO A 153 -1.96 10.89 24.02
C PRO A 153 -3.17 10.95 24.95
N HIS A 154 -3.19 11.89 25.91
CA HIS A 154 -4.25 11.98 26.93
C HIS A 154 -5.61 12.41 26.36
N MET A 155 -5.65 12.86 25.11
CA MET A 155 -6.89 13.13 24.39
C MET A 155 -7.40 11.91 23.61
N TYR A 156 -6.68 10.80 23.59
CA TYR A 156 -7.10 9.60 22.87
C TYR A 156 -8.29 8.91 23.56
N GLN A 157 -9.35 8.66 22.80
CA GLN A 157 -10.50 7.86 23.22
C GLN A 157 -10.70 6.68 22.25
N ARG A 158 -10.91 5.49 22.83
CA ARG A 158 -10.98 4.26 22.03
C ARG A 158 -12.28 4.24 21.22
N GLY A 159 -12.14 4.18 19.89
CA GLY A 159 -13.27 4.06 18.96
C GLY A 159 -13.83 5.39 18.48
N GLU A 160 -13.26 6.52 18.92
CA GLU A 160 -13.63 7.85 18.48
C GLU A 160 -12.53 8.45 17.59
N ASP A 161 -12.94 9.15 16.53
CA ASP A 161 -12.04 9.97 15.72
C ASP A 161 -11.98 11.38 16.32
N GLN A 162 -11.43 11.47 17.53
CA GLN A 162 -11.34 12.73 18.26
C GLN A 162 -10.34 13.66 17.57
N ARG A 163 -10.75 14.91 17.36
CA ARG A 163 -9.91 16.00 16.87
C ARG A 163 -9.74 17.03 17.98
N VAL A 164 -8.66 17.80 17.90
CA VAL A 164 -8.44 18.93 18.79
C VAL A 164 -9.51 20.00 18.50
N THR A 165 -10.26 20.41 19.52
CA THR A 165 -11.33 21.40 19.40
C THR A 165 -10.78 22.82 19.29
N SER A 166 -11.66 23.79 19.02
CA SER A 166 -11.24 25.20 18.95
C SER A 166 -10.80 25.73 20.31
N GLU A 167 -11.45 25.30 21.39
CA GLU A 167 -11.10 25.67 22.77
C GLU A 167 -9.75 25.07 23.18
N GLU A 168 -9.47 23.83 22.77
CA GLU A 168 -8.19 23.19 23.01
C GLU A 168 -7.06 23.83 22.19
N LEU A 169 -7.33 24.27 20.96
CA LEU A 169 -6.38 25.05 20.16
C LEU A 169 -6.09 26.43 20.77
N GLU A 170 -7.12 27.11 21.30
CA GLU A 170 -6.97 28.37 22.05
C GLU A 170 -6.06 28.16 23.27
N MET A 171 -6.33 27.12 24.05
CA MET A 171 -5.50 26.74 25.20
C MET A 171 -4.06 26.36 24.80
N PHE A 172 -3.89 25.59 23.72
CA PHE A 172 -2.57 25.23 23.21
C PHE A 172 -1.78 26.47 22.82
N TYR A 173 -2.38 27.40 22.08
CA TYR A 173 -1.69 28.60 21.64
C TYR A 173 -1.37 29.56 22.79
N ASP A 174 -2.38 29.95 23.56
CA ASP A 174 -2.27 31.00 24.58
C ASP A 174 -1.40 30.57 25.76
N ASN A 175 -1.53 29.31 26.20
CA ASN A 175 -0.87 28.82 27.41
C ASN A 175 0.39 28.01 27.14
N CYS A 176 0.55 27.44 25.93
CA CYS A 176 1.69 26.56 25.64
C CYS A 176 2.63 27.16 24.60
N LEU A 177 2.15 27.40 23.38
CA LEU A 177 2.99 27.79 22.26
C LEU A 177 3.53 29.21 22.39
N ARG A 178 2.64 30.20 22.55
CA ARG A 178 3.04 31.61 22.61
C ARG A 178 4.00 31.91 23.78
N PRO A 179 3.78 31.37 25.01
CA PRO A 179 4.75 31.52 26.09
C PRO A 179 6.10 30.83 25.79
N ALA A 180 6.10 29.67 25.12
CA ALA A 180 7.35 29.01 24.72
C ALA A 180 8.15 29.85 23.71
N VAL A 181 7.46 30.49 22.76
CA VAL A 181 8.09 31.45 21.84
C VAL A 181 8.64 32.66 22.59
N ALA A 182 7.89 33.22 23.54
CA ALA A 182 8.33 34.38 24.32
C ALA A 182 9.62 34.09 25.11
N THR A 183 9.81 32.85 25.57
CA THR A 183 11.05 32.40 26.23
C THR A 183 12.27 32.48 25.33
N VAL A 184 12.15 32.10 24.05
CA VAL A 184 13.30 32.00 23.13
C VAL A 184 13.47 33.22 22.22
N LEU A 185 12.38 33.92 21.90
CA LEU A 185 12.34 35.06 20.98
C LEU A 185 11.59 36.25 21.61
N PRO A 186 12.01 36.76 22.79
CA PRO A 186 11.30 37.84 23.48
C PRO A 186 11.21 39.12 22.65
N GLN A 187 12.19 39.39 21.79
CA GLN A 187 12.21 40.58 20.94
C GLN A 187 11.23 40.50 19.77
N SER A 188 10.95 39.28 19.27
CA SER A 188 10.08 39.05 18.10
C SER A 188 8.63 38.72 18.49
N ILE A 189 8.32 38.61 19.79
CA ILE A 189 6.97 38.24 20.26
C ILE A 189 5.90 39.27 19.86
N SER A 190 6.29 40.51 19.60
CA SER A 190 5.41 41.56 19.08
C SER A 190 4.88 41.27 17.67
N HIS A 191 5.59 40.42 16.89
CA HIS A 191 5.16 39.97 15.58
C HIS A 191 4.24 38.75 15.63
N TRP A 192 4.07 38.15 16.80
CA TRP A 192 3.13 37.05 17.01
C TRP A 192 1.77 37.59 17.46
N PRO A 193 0.66 36.95 17.07
CA PRO A 193 -0.65 37.29 17.59
C PRO A 193 -0.68 37.31 19.14
N VAL A 194 -1.46 38.22 19.71
CA VAL A 194 -1.52 38.38 21.18
C VAL A 194 -2.25 37.21 21.85
N ASN A 195 -3.19 36.59 21.14
CA ASN A 195 -3.92 35.39 21.53
C ASN A 195 -4.46 34.65 20.30
N TYR A 196 -5.02 33.46 20.51
CA TYR A 196 -5.50 32.60 19.43
C TYR A 196 -6.64 33.24 18.64
N ARG A 197 -7.54 33.97 19.30
CA ARG A 197 -8.65 34.67 18.64
C ARG A 197 -8.16 35.76 17.69
N ALA A 198 -7.19 36.56 18.13
CA ALA A 198 -6.53 37.57 17.30
C ALA A 198 -5.84 36.92 16.09
N CYS A 199 -5.23 35.75 16.29
CA CYS A 199 -4.67 34.96 15.20
C CYS A 199 -5.74 34.60 14.16
N LEU A 200 -6.85 33.99 14.57
CA LEU A 200 -7.94 33.62 13.66
C LEU A 200 -8.55 34.82 12.91
N MET A 201 -8.66 35.97 13.57
CA MET A 201 -9.13 37.22 12.92
C MET A 201 -8.16 37.68 11.82
N SER A 202 -6.86 37.58 12.06
CA SER A 202 -5.82 37.98 11.09
C SER A 202 -5.67 37.00 9.91
N MET A 203 -6.17 35.77 10.03
CA MET A 203 -6.01 34.72 9.03
C MET A 203 -6.99 34.81 7.86
N ARG A 204 -8.08 35.58 7.97
CA ARG A 204 -9.08 35.69 6.91
C ARG A 204 -8.86 36.94 6.07
N ASP A 205 -8.75 36.76 4.77
CA ASP A 205 -8.79 37.91 3.84
C ASP A 205 -10.23 38.39 3.56
N GLU A 206 -10.35 39.49 2.81
CA GLU A 206 -11.63 40.07 2.40
C GLU A 206 -12.51 39.09 1.60
N ARG A 207 -11.91 38.04 1.02
CA ARG A 207 -12.57 36.98 0.25
C ARG A 207 -12.85 35.73 1.08
N GLN A 208 -12.70 35.79 2.40
CA GLN A 208 -12.86 34.68 3.35
C GLN A 208 -11.90 33.49 3.11
N GLN A 209 -10.77 33.72 2.43
CA GLN A 209 -9.71 32.71 2.30
C GLN A 209 -8.80 32.74 3.53
N PHE A 210 -8.35 31.55 3.96
CA PHE A 210 -7.47 31.39 5.10
C PHE A 210 -5.99 31.48 4.68
N HIS A 211 -5.27 32.43 5.26
CA HIS A 211 -3.83 32.60 5.14
C HIS A 211 -3.16 32.26 6.48
N PHE A 212 -2.38 31.19 6.50
CA PHE A 212 -1.72 30.71 7.71
C PHE A 212 -0.32 31.31 7.83
N SER A 213 -0.16 32.27 8.75
CA SER A 213 1.14 32.87 9.05
C SER A 213 2.09 31.83 9.67
N ARG A 214 3.39 32.06 9.47
CA ARG A 214 4.46 31.23 10.00
C ARG A 214 5.59 32.13 10.47
N HIS A 215 6.27 31.71 11.53
CA HIS A 215 7.42 32.42 12.07
C HIS A 215 8.54 31.43 12.36
N ASP A 216 9.75 31.78 11.97
CA ASP A 216 10.89 30.89 12.08
C ASP A 216 11.46 30.90 13.51
N ILE A 217 11.75 29.70 14.01
CA ILE A 217 12.58 29.49 15.18
C ILE A 217 13.96 29.01 14.71
N PRO A 218 15.04 29.78 14.96
CA PRO A 218 16.39 29.40 14.58
C PRO A 218 16.86 28.06 15.20
N PRO A 219 17.72 27.28 14.50
CA PRO A 219 18.15 25.95 14.95
C PRO A 219 18.72 25.93 16.37
N HIS A 220 19.58 26.91 16.70
CA HIS A 220 20.25 27.01 18.00
C HIS A 220 19.29 27.28 19.17
N LEU A 221 18.04 27.66 18.90
CA LEU A 221 17.00 27.89 19.91
C LEU A 221 15.99 26.74 20.01
N LEU A 222 16.03 25.75 19.10
CA LEU A 222 15.02 24.69 19.03
C LEU A 222 14.98 23.80 20.28
N SER A 223 16.12 23.49 20.88
CA SER A 223 16.17 22.72 22.13
C SER A 223 15.48 23.47 23.27
N VAL A 224 15.84 24.74 23.49
CA VAL A 224 15.23 25.58 24.55
C VAL A 224 13.74 25.82 24.29
N PHE A 225 13.36 26.02 23.03
CA PHE A 225 11.96 26.15 22.62
C PHE A 225 11.17 24.88 22.89
N CYS A 226 11.73 23.72 22.53
CA CYS A 226 11.10 22.43 22.76
C CYS A 226 10.88 22.18 24.26
N ASP A 227 11.89 22.44 25.10
CA ASP A 227 11.78 22.27 26.54
C ASP A 227 10.73 23.21 27.14
N ALA A 228 10.73 24.48 26.74
CA ALA A 228 9.71 25.45 27.17
C ALA A 228 8.29 25.01 26.75
N LEU A 229 8.12 24.57 25.51
CA LEU A 229 6.85 24.09 24.99
C LEU A 229 6.36 22.86 25.76
N ARG A 230 7.21 21.85 25.93
CA ARG A 230 6.87 20.63 26.67
C ARG A 230 6.52 20.92 28.12
N ASN A 231 7.31 21.75 28.80
CA ASN A 231 7.02 22.16 30.18
C ASN A 231 5.65 22.84 30.31
N ASN A 232 5.26 23.65 29.31
CA ASN A 232 3.93 24.24 29.30
C ASN A 232 2.84 23.18 29.02
N LEU A 233 3.05 22.28 28.06
CA LEU A 233 2.11 21.21 27.73
C LEU A 233 1.87 20.27 28.92
N ASP A 234 2.92 19.90 29.65
CA ASP A 234 2.82 18.97 30.79
C ASP A 234 2.06 19.55 32.01
N ARG A 235 1.84 20.88 32.04
CA ARG A 235 0.98 21.54 33.05
C ARG A 235 -0.51 21.33 32.78
N HIS A 236 -0.88 20.91 31.57
CA HIS A 236 -2.26 20.67 31.18
C HIS A 236 -2.53 19.16 31.08
N THR A 237 -3.59 18.69 31.75
CA THR A 237 -3.98 17.27 31.77
C THR A 237 -4.16 16.67 30.38
N TYR A 238 -4.69 17.44 29.44
CA TYR A 238 -4.93 17.02 28.05
C TYR A 238 -3.65 16.87 27.22
N PHE A 239 -2.62 17.69 27.47
CA PHE A 239 -1.43 17.77 26.62
C PHE A 239 -0.20 17.06 27.18
N LYS A 240 -0.34 16.51 28.40
CA LYS A 240 0.73 15.79 29.09
C LYS A 240 1.27 14.63 28.26
N ASN A 241 2.57 14.35 28.39
CA ASN A 241 3.26 13.29 27.67
C ASN A 241 3.14 13.41 26.14
N SER A 242 3.01 14.65 25.64
CA SER A 242 3.01 14.90 24.20
C SER A 242 4.35 14.49 23.56
N PHE A 243 4.26 14.15 22.28
CA PHE A 243 5.40 13.75 21.46
C PHE A 243 5.27 14.35 20.06
N PHE A 244 6.38 14.35 19.32
CA PHE A 244 6.44 14.87 17.97
C PHE A 244 6.52 13.74 16.94
N VAL A 245 5.89 13.96 15.79
CA VAL A 245 6.13 13.16 14.60
C VAL A 245 6.61 14.08 13.51
N HIS A 246 7.73 13.73 12.91
CA HIS A 246 8.33 14.47 11.80
C HIS A 246 8.08 13.67 10.53
N GLU A 247 7.40 14.26 9.55
CA GLU A 247 7.15 13.65 8.25
C GLU A 247 7.89 14.43 7.16
N TRP A 248 8.76 13.74 6.43
CA TRP A 248 9.28 14.16 5.15
C TRP A 248 8.63 13.35 4.06
N ARG A 249 7.97 14.02 3.12
CA ARG A 249 7.33 13.35 1.99
C ARG A 249 7.64 14.04 0.68
N GLY A 250 7.73 13.22 -0.37
CA GLY A 250 7.92 13.71 -1.73
C GLY A 250 9.38 14.01 -2.03
N THR A 251 10.34 13.32 -1.45
CA THR A 251 11.75 13.33 -1.85
C THR A 251 12.01 12.53 -3.14
N LYS A 252 10.94 12.14 -3.86
CA LYS A 252 10.99 11.40 -5.12
C LYS A 252 12.06 11.94 -6.06
N SER A 253 12.87 11.01 -6.56
CA SER A 253 14.01 11.24 -7.45
C SER A 253 15.19 12.03 -6.86
N ALA A 254 15.11 12.57 -5.64
CA ALA A 254 16.22 13.29 -5.02
C ALA A 254 17.33 12.35 -4.51
N THR A 255 16.99 11.10 -4.25
CA THR A 255 17.88 10.08 -3.67
C THR A 255 17.92 8.84 -4.55
N LEU A 256 17.75 8.99 -5.87
CA LEU A 256 17.72 7.86 -6.81
C LEU A 256 19.11 7.23 -6.89
N HIS A 257 19.21 5.94 -6.62
CA HIS A 257 20.47 5.20 -6.68
C HIS A 257 20.26 3.76 -7.18
N SER A 258 21.33 3.12 -7.64
CA SER A 258 21.32 1.69 -7.91
C SER A 258 21.29 0.92 -6.59
N PRO A 259 20.47 -0.14 -6.43
CA PRO A 259 20.51 -0.99 -5.24
C PRO A 259 21.84 -1.72 -5.03
N GLU A 260 22.66 -1.84 -6.07
CA GLU A 260 23.97 -2.51 -6.03
C GLU A 260 25.12 -1.55 -5.71
N ASP A 261 24.87 -0.24 -5.77
CA ASP A 261 25.87 0.80 -5.47
C ASP A 261 25.73 1.24 -4.01
N THR A 262 26.58 0.67 -3.16
CA THR A 262 26.58 0.93 -1.71
C THR A 262 26.96 2.37 -1.40
N ASP A 263 27.90 2.95 -2.13
CA ASP A 263 28.39 4.31 -1.88
C ASP A 263 27.32 5.34 -2.24
N ALA A 264 26.62 5.13 -3.36
CA ALA A 264 25.46 5.94 -3.73
C ALA A 264 24.30 5.80 -2.73
N CYS A 265 24.09 4.60 -2.17
CA CYS A 265 23.11 4.37 -1.11
C CYS A 265 23.46 5.15 0.16
N ASP A 266 24.73 5.14 0.58
CA ASP A 266 25.19 5.88 1.76
C ASP A 266 25.08 7.39 1.57
N GLN A 267 25.44 7.90 0.39
CA GLN A 267 25.29 9.32 0.05
C GLN A 267 23.81 9.74 0.02
N ALA A 268 22.94 8.92 -0.58
CA ALA A 268 21.49 9.14 -0.58
C ALA A 268 20.93 9.19 0.85
N LEU A 269 21.45 8.37 1.75
CA LEU A 269 21.07 8.36 3.16
C LEU A 269 21.58 9.64 3.86
N GLU A 270 22.83 10.03 3.62
CA GLU A 270 23.39 11.30 4.10
C GLU A 270 22.54 12.50 3.70
N ASP A 271 22.18 12.59 2.42
CA ASP A 271 21.38 13.69 1.90
C ASP A 271 19.97 13.72 2.52
N THR A 272 19.39 12.54 2.78
CA THR A 272 18.09 12.41 3.45
C THR A 272 18.12 12.95 4.88
N PHE A 273 19.21 12.71 5.60
CA PHE A 273 19.35 13.10 7.01
C PHE A 273 20.09 14.43 7.23
N LYS A 274 20.56 15.11 6.18
CA LYS A 274 21.43 16.31 6.28
C LYS A 274 20.90 17.42 7.19
N ILE A 275 19.59 17.57 7.27
CA ILE A 275 18.91 18.62 8.05
C ILE A 275 18.53 18.17 9.47
N ILE A 276 18.74 16.90 9.78
CA ILE A 276 18.42 16.29 11.06
C ILE A 276 19.70 16.21 11.89
N ASP A 277 19.57 16.55 13.15
CA ASP A 277 20.68 16.40 14.08
C ASP A 277 20.73 14.99 14.63
N ARG A 278 21.55 14.14 13.99
CA ARG A 278 21.64 12.70 14.27
C ARG A 278 21.99 12.39 15.71
N ASP A 279 22.87 13.17 16.33
CA ASP A 279 23.27 12.98 17.72
C ASP A 279 22.07 13.13 18.68
N ASN A 280 21.08 13.94 18.29
CA ASN A 280 19.84 14.18 19.02
C ASN A 280 18.67 13.32 18.54
N MET A 281 18.86 12.42 17.57
CA MET A 281 17.82 11.47 17.12
C MET A 281 17.73 10.22 18.01
N PHE A 282 18.84 9.74 18.56
CA PHE A 282 19.00 8.36 19.06
C PHE A 282 18.47 8.11 20.48
N HIS A 283 17.53 8.92 20.98
CA HIS A 283 17.02 8.72 22.34
C HIS A 283 16.08 7.50 22.50
N ALA A 284 15.64 6.87 21.41
CA ALA A 284 14.85 5.63 21.43
C ALA A 284 15.10 4.75 20.19
N GLU A 285 15.42 3.47 20.41
CA GLU A 285 15.50 2.47 19.34
C GLU A 285 14.13 2.29 18.64
N ASN A 286 14.11 2.17 17.31
CA ASN A 286 12.91 1.86 16.48
C ASN A 286 11.83 2.96 16.35
N GLU A 287 12.20 4.24 16.41
CA GLU A 287 11.26 5.36 16.27
C GLU A 287 11.37 6.14 14.94
N TRP A 288 12.31 5.73 14.07
CA TRP A 288 12.49 6.28 12.73
C TRP A 288 12.27 5.22 11.65
N TYR A 289 11.57 5.63 10.60
CA TYR A 289 11.11 4.78 9.50
C TYR A 289 11.41 5.46 8.17
N ILE A 290 11.96 4.69 7.22
CA ILE A 290 12.18 5.14 5.85
C ILE A 290 11.36 4.25 4.94
N ASP A 291 10.55 4.86 4.08
CA ASP A 291 9.90 4.16 2.98
C ASP A 291 10.83 4.13 1.77
N ILE A 292 10.99 2.95 1.20
CA ILE A 292 11.94 2.69 0.12
C ILE A 292 11.13 2.32 -1.12
N GLY A 293 11.17 3.17 -2.13
CA GLY A 293 10.64 2.86 -3.44
C GLY A 293 11.64 2.04 -4.25
N LEU A 294 11.12 1.06 -4.99
CA LEU A 294 11.88 0.30 -5.98
C LEU A 294 11.23 0.53 -7.33
N GLU A 295 11.98 1.09 -8.26
CA GLU A 295 11.53 1.36 -9.62
C GLU A 295 12.20 0.37 -10.57
N ILE A 296 11.36 -0.36 -11.31
CA ILE A 296 11.78 -1.29 -12.35
C ILE A 296 11.38 -0.67 -13.68
N GLN A 297 12.37 -0.40 -14.51
CA GLN A 297 12.18 0.19 -15.83
C GLN A 297 12.74 -0.74 -16.89
N SER A 298 12.08 -0.79 -18.05
CA SER A 298 12.67 -1.31 -19.26
C SER A 298 12.38 -0.32 -20.39
N PRO A 299 13.38 0.13 -21.16
CA PRO A 299 13.16 1.00 -22.31
C PRO A 299 12.11 0.42 -23.26
N ASP A 300 11.19 1.26 -23.72
CA ASP A 300 10.18 0.92 -24.74
C ASP A 300 9.18 -0.19 -24.37
N LEU A 301 9.20 -0.69 -23.13
CA LEU A 301 8.31 -1.75 -22.65
C LEU A 301 7.43 -1.29 -21.49
N VAL A 302 6.21 -1.81 -21.45
CA VAL A 302 5.32 -1.72 -20.28
C VAL A 302 5.47 -2.99 -19.47
N LEU A 303 6.00 -2.87 -18.25
CA LEU A 303 6.16 -4.01 -17.35
C LEU A 303 4.85 -4.31 -16.62
N GLN A 304 4.39 -5.56 -16.71
CA GLN A 304 3.23 -6.05 -15.97
C GLN A 304 3.62 -7.15 -14.98
N TRP A 305 3.27 -6.95 -13.72
CA TRP A 305 3.49 -7.95 -12.67
C TRP A 305 2.58 -9.16 -12.86
N ARG A 306 3.16 -10.34 -13.12
CA ARG A 306 2.41 -11.60 -13.25
C ARG A 306 2.50 -12.44 -11.98
N THR A 307 1.35 -12.71 -11.37
CA THR A 307 1.22 -13.58 -10.19
C THR A 307 0.94 -15.06 -10.50
N LYS A 308 0.71 -15.44 -11.77
CA LYS A 308 0.44 -16.86 -12.11
C LYS A 308 1.66 -17.77 -11.86
N ASN A 309 2.88 -17.28 -12.13
CA ASN A 309 4.11 -18.05 -11.87
C ASN A 309 4.32 -18.26 -10.36
N LEU A 310 3.84 -17.34 -9.53
CA LEU A 310 3.94 -17.44 -8.08
C LEU A 310 3.30 -18.72 -7.56
N TYR A 311 2.05 -18.98 -7.96
CA TYR A 311 1.28 -20.16 -7.52
C TYR A 311 1.65 -21.44 -8.26
N GLN A 312 2.49 -21.37 -9.30
CA GLN A 312 3.01 -22.51 -10.04
C GLN A 312 4.43 -22.91 -9.59
N SER A 313 5.14 -22.01 -8.91
CA SER A 313 6.47 -22.23 -8.36
C SER A 313 6.45 -23.21 -7.17
N SER A 314 7.51 -24.01 -7.04
CA SER A 314 7.78 -24.81 -5.82
C SER A 314 8.50 -23.98 -4.74
N GLN A 315 9.01 -22.79 -5.09
CA GLN A 315 9.56 -21.83 -4.14
C GLN A 315 8.45 -20.88 -3.66
N LEU A 316 8.14 -20.95 -2.37
CA LEU A 316 7.07 -20.19 -1.74
C LEU A 316 7.58 -18.83 -1.26
N PRO A 317 6.84 -17.73 -1.45
CA PRO A 317 7.29 -16.38 -1.10
C PRO A 317 7.14 -16.05 0.40
N PHE A 318 7.51 -16.96 1.31
CA PHE A 318 7.32 -16.76 2.76
C PHE A 318 8.62 -16.94 3.52
N ARG A 319 8.76 -16.26 4.66
CA ARG A 319 9.86 -16.54 5.60
C ARG A 319 9.66 -17.82 6.40
N CYS A 320 8.41 -18.27 6.53
CA CYS A 320 8.05 -19.52 7.17
C CYS A 320 6.71 -20.04 6.65
N ALA A 321 6.50 -21.36 6.66
CA ALA A 321 5.24 -21.99 6.24
C ALA A 321 5.06 -23.38 6.86
N ILE A 322 3.81 -23.76 7.13
CA ILE A 322 3.41 -25.15 7.33
C ILE A 322 2.85 -25.65 6.01
N VAL A 323 3.47 -26.64 5.40
CA VAL A 323 3.15 -27.11 4.04
C VAL A 323 2.56 -28.51 4.08
N LYS A 324 1.45 -28.71 3.36
CA LYS A 324 0.69 -29.97 3.33
C LYS A 324 0.18 -30.29 1.95
N THR A 325 0.22 -31.57 1.60
CA THR A 325 -0.43 -32.04 0.38
C THR A 325 -1.94 -32.06 0.56
N ALA A 326 -2.65 -31.48 -0.40
CA ALA A 326 -4.10 -31.50 -0.47
C ALA A 326 -4.55 -32.43 -1.58
N SER A 327 -5.45 -33.36 -1.23
CA SER A 327 -5.98 -34.33 -2.19
C SER A 327 -6.74 -33.66 -3.33
N PRO A 328 -6.85 -34.29 -4.51
CA PRO A 328 -7.63 -33.76 -5.63
C PRO A 328 -9.05 -33.35 -5.26
N SER A 329 -9.71 -34.14 -4.42
CA SER A 329 -11.05 -33.82 -3.92
C SER A 329 -11.03 -32.55 -3.06
N THR A 330 -10.09 -32.42 -2.12
CA THR A 330 -9.95 -31.22 -1.30
C THR A 330 -9.67 -29.98 -2.17
N TRP A 331 -8.79 -30.11 -3.16
CA TRP A 331 -8.44 -29.02 -4.08
C TRP A 331 -9.64 -28.53 -4.89
N GLU A 332 -10.34 -29.45 -5.55
CA GLU A 332 -11.38 -29.11 -6.53
C GLU A 332 -12.76 -28.87 -5.92
N THR A 333 -13.06 -29.50 -4.79
CA THR A 333 -14.38 -29.35 -4.16
C THR A 333 -14.33 -28.39 -2.99
N THR A 334 -13.28 -28.44 -2.17
CA THR A 334 -13.24 -27.64 -0.95
C THR A 334 -12.60 -26.29 -1.22
N PHE A 335 -11.36 -26.27 -1.71
CA PHE A 335 -10.68 -25.00 -1.97
C PHE A 335 -11.30 -24.24 -3.13
N PHE A 336 -11.54 -24.88 -4.28
CA PHE A 336 -12.14 -24.19 -5.41
C PHE A 336 -13.51 -23.57 -5.07
N ASN A 337 -14.39 -24.28 -4.35
CA ASN A 337 -15.68 -23.72 -3.93
C ASN A 337 -15.53 -22.59 -2.93
N ARG A 338 -14.46 -22.59 -2.13
CA ARG A 338 -14.15 -21.47 -1.23
C ARG A 338 -13.64 -20.26 -2.03
N PHE A 339 -12.70 -20.42 -2.95
CA PHE A 339 -12.14 -19.30 -3.70
C PHE A 339 -13.11 -18.72 -4.73
N PHE A 340 -13.96 -19.56 -5.33
CA PHE A 340 -14.86 -19.18 -6.42
C PHE A 340 -16.26 -19.75 -6.20
N PRO A 341 -17.02 -19.39 -5.14
CA PRO A 341 -18.34 -19.98 -4.85
C PRO A 341 -19.41 -19.56 -5.88
N THR A 342 -20.44 -20.39 -6.06
CA THR A 342 -21.71 -19.96 -6.68
C THR A 342 -22.48 -19.04 -5.74
N THR A 343 -23.49 -18.34 -6.24
CA THR A 343 -24.36 -17.50 -5.39
C THR A 343 -25.00 -18.30 -4.24
N ASP A 344 -25.37 -19.56 -4.46
CA ASP A 344 -25.96 -20.38 -3.40
C ASP A 344 -24.93 -20.84 -2.36
N MET A 345 -23.71 -21.18 -2.80
CA MET A 345 -22.60 -21.46 -1.88
C MET A 345 -22.21 -20.23 -1.06
N GLN A 346 -22.35 -19.01 -1.61
CA GLN A 346 -22.11 -17.77 -0.88
C GLN A 346 -23.11 -17.59 0.26
N LYS A 347 -24.39 -17.92 0.06
CA LYS A 347 -25.43 -17.83 1.11
C LYS A 347 -25.16 -18.77 2.28
N GLN A 348 -24.46 -19.88 2.04
CA GLN A 348 -24.11 -20.87 3.05
C GLN A 348 -22.85 -20.52 3.86
N ARG A 349 -22.15 -19.42 3.50
CA ARG A 349 -20.93 -19.02 4.21
C ARG A 349 -21.24 -18.43 5.58
N PRO A 350 -20.29 -18.52 6.53
CA PRO A 350 -20.38 -17.80 7.80
C PRO A 350 -20.60 -16.30 7.58
N LYS A 351 -21.41 -15.66 8.45
CA LYS A 351 -21.67 -14.21 8.38
C LYS A 351 -20.39 -13.38 8.52
N THR A 352 -19.43 -13.87 9.30
CA THR A 352 -18.11 -13.27 9.48
C THR A 352 -17.08 -14.07 8.70
N THR A 353 -16.40 -13.40 7.77
CA THR A 353 -15.27 -14.00 7.03
C THR A 353 -14.05 -13.10 7.13
N TYR A 354 -12.88 -13.72 7.32
CA TYR A 354 -11.59 -13.05 7.40
C TYR A 354 -10.88 -13.13 6.04
N HIS A 355 -10.18 -12.05 5.69
CA HIS A 355 -9.34 -11.89 4.48
C HIS A 355 -10.08 -11.82 3.13
N TYR A 356 -11.26 -12.44 2.99
CA TYR A 356 -12.01 -12.37 1.74
C TYR A 356 -12.39 -10.94 1.34
N GLY A 357 -12.90 -10.14 2.29
CA GLY A 357 -13.30 -8.75 2.03
C GLY A 357 -12.14 -7.81 1.66
N SER A 358 -10.91 -8.15 2.04
CA SER A 358 -9.70 -7.39 1.67
C SER A 358 -9.10 -7.81 0.33
N CYS A 359 -9.59 -8.89 -0.29
CA CYS A 359 -9.11 -9.36 -1.58
C CYS A 359 -9.92 -8.74 -2.73
N SER A 360 -9.29 -7.92 -3.57
CA SER A 360 -9.95 -7.26 -4.70
C SER A 360 -10.60 -8.25 -5.69
N TYR A 361 -9.96 -9.41 -5.92
CA TYR A 361 -10.50 -10.46 -6.79
C TYR A 361 -11.85 -10.97 -6.26
N TRP A 362 -12.01 -11.06 -4.94
CA TRP A 362 -13.20 -11.61 -4.30
C TRP A 362 -14.40 -10.70 -4.57
N THR A 363 -14.25 -9.40 -4.34
CA THR A 363 -15.29 -8.40 -4.63
C THR A 363 -15.69 -8.43 -6.11
N ARG A 364 -14.72 -8.53 -7.02
CA ARG A 364 -14.98 -8.66 -8.46
C ARG A 364 -15.73 -9.96 -8.80
N TRP A 365 -15.38 -11.07 -8.16
CA TRP A 365 -16.07 -12.35 -8.31
C TRP A 365 -17.53 -12.27 -7.85
N LEU A 366 -17.80 -11.64 -6.71
CA LEU A 366 -19.17 -11.43 -6.22
C LEU A 366 -20.01 -10.61 -7.22
N VAL A 367 -19.46 -9.50 -7.72
CA VAL A 367 -20.12 -8.67 -8.74
C VAL A 367 -20.36 -9.46 -10.03
N LEU A 368 -19.37 -10.21 -10.49
CA LEU A 368 -19.50 -11.04 -11.70
C LEU A 368 -20.62 -12.07 -11.52
N THR A 369 -20.59 -12.85 -10.44
CA THR A 369 -21.58 -13.92 -10.20
C THR A 369 -22.99 -13.36 -10.03
N ALA A 370 -23.16 -12.17 -9.43
CA ALA A 370 -24.46 -11.50 -9.31
C ALA A 370 -25.04 -11.05 -10.67
N LYS A 371 -24.19 -10.74 -11.65
CA LYS A 371 -24.59 -10.23 -12.98
C LYS A 371 -24.79 -11.32 -14.03
N VAL A 372 -24.23 -12.51 -13.82
CA VAL A 372 -24.29 -13.61 -14.78
C VAL A 372 -25.65 -14.32 -14.71
N ARG A 373 -26.30 -14.52 -15.87
CA ARG A 373 -27.58 -15.23 -15.97
C ARG A 373 -27.49 -16.66 -15.40
N ILE A 374 -28.65 -17.19 -15.00
CA ILE A 374 -28.80 -18.56 -14.48
C ILE A 374 -28.13 -19.56 -15.46
N GLY A 375 -27.21 -20.39 -14.95
CA GLY A 375 -26.42 -21.34 -15.73
C GLY A 375 -25.02 -20.86 -16.15
N GLY A 376 -24.82 -19.55 -16.40
CA GLY A 376 -23.53 -19.02 -16.85
C GLY A 376 -22.41 -19.13 -15.80
N GLN A 377 -22.77 -19.11 -14.51
CA GLN A 377 -21.80 -19.33 -13.42
C GLN A 377 -21.15 -20.71 -13.51
N LYS A 378 -21.89 -21.74 -13.92
CA LYS A 378 -21.36 -23.11 -14.05
C LYS A 378 -20.30 -23.18 -15.15
N THR A 379 -20.56 -22.53 -16.29
CA THR A 379 -19.61 -22.47 -17.41
C THR A 379 -18.33 -21.71 -17.05
N ILE A 380 -18.46 -20.53 -16.43
CA ILE A 380 -17.30 -19.73 -15.99
C ILE A 380 -16.45 -20.52 -14.98
N ARG A 381 -17.12 -21.12 -13.98
CA ARG A 381 -16.44 -21.96 -12.99
C ARG A 381 -15.77 -23.18 -13.61
N GLY A 382 -16.40 -23.81 -14.62
CA GLY A 382 -15.79 -24.94 -15.33
C GLY A 382 -14.46 -24.55 -15.98
N LYS A 383 -14.43 -23.42 -16.68
CA LYS A 383 -13.19 -22.89 -17.28
C LYS A 383 -12.16 -22.49 -16.22
N LEU A 384 -12.59 -21.83 -15.14
CA LEU A 384 -11.69 -21.47 -14.03
C LEU A 384 -11.12 -22.69 -13.32
N LEU A 385 -11.89 -23.77 -13.18
CA LEU A 385 -11.41 -24.99 -12.54
C LEU A 385 -10.26 -25.62 -13.33
N VAL A 386 -10.29 -25.55 -14.66
CA VAL A 386 -9.17 -26.00 -15.51
C VAL A 386 -7.90 -25.23 -15.14
N GLN A 387 -7.96 -23.90 -15.05
CA GLN A 387 -6.82 -23.07 -14.66
C GLN A 387 -6.41 -23.28 -13.19
N PHE A 388 -7.37 -23.48 -12.29
CA PHE A 388 -7.12 -23.71 -10.87
C PHE A 388 -6.39 -25.02 -10.60
N ARG A 389 -6.57 -26.03 -11.47
CA ARG A 389 -5.84 -27.30 -11.42
C ARG A 389 -4.37 -27.15 -11.80
N GLU A 390 -4.00 -26.09 -12.52
CA GLU A 390 -2.60 -25.83 -12.90
C GLU A 390 -1.77 -25.25 -11.75
N LEU A 391 -2.40 -24.83 -10.65
CA LEU A 391 -1.72 -24.25 -9.51
C LEU A 391 -1.02 -25.32 -8.68
N THR A 392 0.24 -25.07 -8.32
CA THR A 392 1.10 -25.93 -7.48
C THR A 392 0.76 -25.77 -6.01
N TRP A 393 0.52 -24.53 -5.56
CA TRP A 393 0.19 -24.27 -4.16
C TRP A 393 -0.86 -23.18 -3.99
N LEU A 394 -1.52 -23.19 -2.83
CA LEU A 394 -2.51 -22.20 -2.41
C LEU A 394 -2.48 -22.03 -0.89
N PRO A 395 -3.02 -20.91 -0.36
CA PRO A 395 -3.33 -20.81 1.06
C PRO A 395 -4.25 -21.95 1.50
N TRP A 396 -3.96 -22.57 2.64
CA TRP A 396 -4.88 -23.52 3.26
C TRP A 396 -6.08 -22.78 3.82
N SER A 397 -7.14 -22.69 3.02
CA SER A 397 -8.37 -22.00 3.42
C SER A 397 -9.16 -22.81 4.46
N SER A 398 -9.98 -22.12 5.26
CA SER A 398 -11.08 -22.69 6.05
C SER A 398 -12.42 -22.12 5.55
N SER A 399 -13.52 -22.50 6.20
CA SER A 399 -14.85 -21.94 5.90
C SER A 399 -14.93 -20.42 6.13
N ASP A 400 -14.21 -19.91 7.13
CA ASP A 400 -14.25 -18.51 7.55
C ASP A 400 -13.06 -17.66 7.08
N ARG A 401 -11.94 -18.24 6.62
CA ARG A 401 -10.75 -17.45 6.20
C ARG A 401 -9.98 -18.05 5.02
N ILE A 402 -9.26 -17.19 4.29
CA ILE A 402 -8.36 -17.62 3.20
C ILE A 402 -7.06 -18.24 3.76
N TRP A 403 -6.51 -17.64 4.82
CA TRP A 403 -5.22 -18.02 5.39
C TRP A 403 -5.43 -18.63 6.76
N ALA A 404 -5.34 -19.95 6.86
CA ALA A 404 -5.17 -20.60 8.15
C ALA A 404 -3.72 -20.38 8.63
N THR A 405 -3.55 -20.13 9.92
CA THR A 405 -2.24 -20.00 10.56
C THR A 405 -2.16 -20.95 11.76
N GLY A 406 -0.94 -21.29 12.18
CA GLY A 406 -0.71 -22.07 13.39
C GLY A 406 0.75 -22.38 13.63
N SER A 407 1.08 -22.87 14.83
CA SER A 407 2.42 -23.37 15.15
C SER A 407 2.61 -24.85 14.75
N SER A 408 1.50 -25.59 14.57
CA SER A 408 1.45 -27.00 14.14
C SER A 408 0.17 -27.30 13.32
N ASP A 409 0.10 -28.50 12.75
CA ASP A 409 -1.13 -28.99 12.10
C ASP A 409 -1.35 -30.50 12.33
N LYS A 410 -2.53 -31.00 11.97
CA LYS A 410 -2.86 -32.43 12.04
C LYS A 410 -2.46 -33.17 10.75
N GLY A 411 -2.06 -34.44 10.86
CA GLY A 411 -1.67 -35.28 9.72
C GLY A 411 -0.24 -35.00 9.24
N THR A 412 0.09 -35.46 8.03
CA THR A 412 1.43 -35.26 7.44
C THR A 412 1.60 -33.81 6.98
N TYR A 413 2.62 -33.14 7.48
CA TYR A 413 3.04 -31.79 7.09
C TYR A 413 4.54 -31.63 7.28
N ILE A 414 5.12 -30.65 6.58
CA ILE A 414 6.46 -30.14 6.86
C ILE A 414 6.36 -28.68 7.32
N LYS A 415 7.35 -28.24 8.09
CA LYS A 415 7.46 -26.85 8.51
C LYS A 415 8.77 -26.29 7.98
N LEU A 416 8.68 -25.17 7.27
CA LEU A 416 9.80 -24.50 6.64
C LEU A 416 10.06 -23.15 7.33
N PRO A 417 11.33 -22.78 7.61
CA PRO A 417 12.49 -23.67 7.60
C PRO A 417 12.38 -24.73 8.70
N GLU A 418 13.15 -25.82 8.59
CA GLU A 418 13.18 -26.87 9.60
C GLU A 418 13.54 -26.28 10.97
N GLY A 419 12.84 -26.72 12.03
CA GLY A 419 13.05 -26.23 13.39
C GLY A 419 12.34 -24.90 13.74
N TYR A 420 11.65 -24.24 12.80
CA TYR A 420 10.92 -23.00 13.09
C TYR A 420 9.78 -23.23 14.09
N ARG A 421 9.71 -22.46 15.19
CA ARG A 421 8.77 -22.73 16.30
C ARG A 421 7.53 -21.83 16.33
N ASP A 422 7.57 -20.67 15.68
CA ASP A 422 6.47 -19.70 15.74
C ASP A 422 5.27 -20.03 14.83
N ILE A 423 4.24 -19.20 14.92
CA ILE A 423 3.03 -19.26 14.09
C ILE A 423 3.39 -18.98 12.64
N CYS A 424 2.99 -19.88 11.74
CA CYS A 424 3.22 -19.78 10.30
C CYS A 424 1.89 -19.80 9.54
N PRO A 425 1.84 -19.27 8.31
CA PRO A 425 0.76 -19.57 7.37
C PRO A 425 0.77 -21.06 7.02
N LYS A 426 -0.43 -21.63 6.85
CA LYS A 426 -0.63 -22.99 6.34
C LYS A 426 -0.84 -22.94 4.83
N ILE A 427 -0.12 -23.80 4.11
CA ILE A 427 -0.05 -23.85 2.65
C ILE A 427 -0.47 -25.24 2.20
N ALA A 428 -1.35 -25.28 1.20
CA ALA A 428 -1.76 -26.48 0.50
C ALA A 428 -0.93 -26.66 -0.77
N ILE A 429 -0.39 -27.84 -1.00
CA ILE A 429 0.26 -28.28 -2.23
C ILE A 429 -0.69 -29.19 -3.00
N ASN A 430 -0.81 -28.95 -4.29
CA ASN A 430 -1.67 -29.73 -5.17
C ASN A 430 -1.02 -31.09 -5.46
N GLU A 431 -1.62 -32.18 -4.97
CA GLU A 431 -1.12 -33.54 -5.17
C GLU A 431 -0.90 -33.89 -6.65
N ARG A 432 -1.72 -33.32 -7.56
CA ARG A 432 -1.63 -33.60 -9.00
C ARG A 432 -0.43 -32.98 -9.71
N ARG A 433 0.29 -32.07 -9.05
CA ARG A 433 1.43 -31.39 -9.65
C ARG A 433 2.74 -32.13 -9.39
N GLU A 434 2.69 -33.33 -8.82
CA GLU A 434 3.85 -34.17 -8.46
C GLU A 434 4.88 -33.41 -7.62
N ALA A 435 4.44 -32.34 -6.94
CA ALA A 435 5.26 -31.53 -6.08
C ALA A 435 5.48 -32.31 -4.78
N ASN A 436 6.56 -33.08 -4.74
CA ASN A 436 7.04 -33.71 -3.52
C ASN A 436 7.27 -32.61 -2.48
N LEU A 437 6.74 -32.78 -1.26
CA LEU A 437 6.94 -31.83 -0.16
C LEU A 437 8.43 -31.54 0.07
N ALA A 438 9.31 -32.51 -0.19
CA ALA A 438 10.77 -32.34 -0.09
C ALA A 438 11.35 -31.30 -1.07
N ASN A 439 10.65 -31.02 -2.18
CA ASN A 439 11.10 -30.08 -3.21
C ASN A 439 10.51 -28.67 -3.02
N ILE A 440 9.70 -28.47 -1.96
CA ILE A 440 9.12 -27.16 -1.65
C ILE A 440 10.12 -26.36 -0.82
N THR A 441 10.45 -25.16 -1.28
CA THR A 441 11.39 -24.24 -0.63
C THR A 441 10.73 -22.89 -0.31
N LEU A 442 11.43 -22.03 0.44
CA LEU A 442 11.04 -20.66 0.77
C LEU A 442 11.77 -19.62 -0.08
#